data_AF-A0A519LRK0-F1
#
_entry.id   AF-A0A519LRK0-F1
#
_cell.length_a   1.000
_cell.length_b   1.000
_cell.length_c   1.000
_cell.angle_alpha   90.00
_cell.angle_beta   90.00
_cell.angle_gamma   90.00
#
_symmetry.space_group_name_H-M   'P 1'
#
loop_
_entity.id
_entity.type
_entity.pdbx_description
1 polymer ?
#
loop_
_entity_poly.entity_id
_entity_poly.type
_entity_poly.pdbx_seq_one_letter_code
_entity_poly.pdbx_strand_id
1 'polypeptide(L)'
;MAEAGTGYVQLGDSLSRTDGPLKVTGQALYAADHFVKGMLFGVVVNSTVARGRIARLLLDRARAVSGVRDILTHENRPRTRSMDIFYKDMTAPGGSPFKPLYS
;
A
#
# COMPACT_ATOMS: atom_id res chain seq x y z
N MET A 1 35.59 1.39 20.49
CA MET A 1 34.39 1.66 21.32
C MET A 1 33.18 1.13 20.55
N ALA A 2 32.23 0.48 21.22
CA ALA A 2 30.99 0.04 20.58
C ALA A 2 30.17 1.25 20.10
N GLU A 3 29.40 1.10 19.04
CA GLU A 3 28.57 2.19 18.51
C GLU A 3 27.53 2.61 19.56
N ALA A 4 27.16 3.89 19.59
CA ALA A 4 26.19 4.38 20.56
C ALA A 4 24.86 3.63 20.41
N GLY A 5 24.44 2.89 21.44
CA GLY A 5 23.23 2.05 21.43
C GLY A 5 23.47 0.55 21.21
N THR A 6 24.71 0.06 21.05
CA THR A 6 25.01 -1.37 20.83
C THR A 6 25.62 -2.07 22.06
N GLY A 7 25.19 -1.71 23.27
CA GLY A 7 25.64 -2.32 24.53
C GLY A 7 24.63 -3.32 25.12
N TYR A 8 24.99 -3.98 26.22
CA TYR A 8 24.04 -4.77 27.01
C TYR A 8 22.99 -3.83 27.62
N VAL A 9 21.72 -4.16 27.42
CA VAL A 9 20.57 -3.39 27.95
C VAL A 9 19.67 -4.31 28.75
N GLN A 10 19.12 -3.80 29.84
CA GLN A 10 18.17 -4.52 30.69
C GLN A 10 16.74 -4.23 30.24
N LEU A 11 15.84 -5.18 30.53
CA LEU A 11 14.41 -4.95 30.32
C LEU A 11 13.94 -3.81 31.24
N GLY A 12 13.36 -2.77 30.66
CA GLY A 12 12.88 -1.58 31.38
C GLY A 12 13.78 -0.35 31.23
N ASP A 13 14.96 -0.48 30.63
CA ASP A 13 15.84 0.66 30.38
C ASP A 13 15.19 1.65 29.39
N SER A 14 15.36 2.95 29.68
CA SER A 14 14.92 4.02 28.78
C SER A 14 15.93 4.19 27.65
N LEU A 15 15.77 3.38 26.60
CA LEU A 15 16.65 3.39 25.44
C LEU A 15 16.12 4.32 24.35
N SER A 16 17.03 5.10 23.76
CA SER A 16 16.74 5.82 22.53
C SER A 16 16.56 4.82 21.39
N ARG A 17 15.56 5.05 20.54
CA ARG A 17 15.32 4.20 19.36
C ARG A 17 16.40 4.41 18.31
N THR A 18 16.91 3.32 17.73
CA THR A 18 17.90 3.36 16.65
C THR A 18 17.41 4.13 15.42
N ASP A 19 16.12 4.05 15.10
CA ASP A 19 15.51 4.78 13.98
C ASP A 19 15.09 6.23 14.34
N GLY A 20 15.21 6.61 15.61
CA GLY A 20 14.79 7.90 16.14
C GLY A 20 15.46 9.09 15.45
N PRO A 21 16.80 9.15 15.39
CA PRO A 21 17.51 10.25 14.74
C PRO A 21 17.07 10.50 13.31
N LEU A 22 16.95 9.46 12.48
CA LEU A 22 16.52 9.60 11.08
C LEU A 22 15.08 10.13 10.97
N LYS A 23 14.18 9.71 11.85
CA LYS A 23 12.79 10.17 11.86
C LYS A 23 12.66 11.63 12.26
N VAL A 24 13.36 12.07 13.31
CA VAL A 24 13.24 13.44 13.83
C VAL A 24 13.99 14.46 12.98
N THR A 25 14.99 14.04 12.19
CA THR A 25 15.70 14.90 11.24
C THR A 25 15.06 14.94 9.85
N GLY A 26 14.00 14.16 9.60
CA GLY A 26 13.38 14.03 8.28
C GLY A 26 14.22 13.26 7.26
N GLN A 27 15.23 12.50 7.71
CA GLN A 27 16.08 11.68 6.86
C GLN A 27 15.54 10.26 6.63
N ALA A 28 14.56 9.84 7.42
CA ALA A 28 13.88 8.57 7.21
C ALA A 28 13.04 8.63 5.93
N LEU A 29 13.34 7.75 4.97
CA LEU A 29 12.55 7.60 3.76
C LEU A 29 11.31 6.77 4.04
N TYR A 30 10.15 7.28 3.65
CA TYR A 30 8.87 6.58 3.67
C TYR A 30 8.48 6.15 2.26
N ALA A 31 7.39 5.37 2.15
CA ALA A 31 6.94 4.82 0.87
C ALA A 31 6.79 5.87 -0.24
N ALA A 32 6.38 7.10 0.10
CA ALA A 32 6.20 8.20 -0.83
C ALA A 32 7.50 8.88 -1.28
N ASP A 33 8.62 8.63 -0.60
CA ASP A 33 9.91 9.28 -0.86
C ASP A 33 10.78 8.49 -1.85
N HIS A 34 10.31 7.30 -2.25
CA HIS A 34 11.00 6.46 -3.23
C HIS A 34 10.52 6.76 -4.66
N PHE A 35 11.42 7.27 -5.49
CA PHE A 35 11.16 7.55 -6.91
C PHE A 35 12.04 6.68 -7.81
N VAL A 36 11.44 5.98 -8.75
CA VAL A 36 12.14 5.18 -9.78
C VAL A 36 11.85 5.73 -11.17
N LYS A 37 12.79 5.55 -12.11
CA LYS A 37 12.61 6.01 -13.49
C LYS A 37 11.39 5.31 -14.12
N GLY A 38 10.46 6.09 -14.64
CA GLY A 38 9.22 5.58 -15.26
C GLY A 38 8.14 5.15 -14.28
N MET A 39 8.24 5.54 -13.00
CA MET A 39 7.19 5.29 -12.00
C MET A 39 5.84 5.89 -12.45
N LEU A 40 4.78 5.09 -12.35
CA LEU A 40 3.40 5.52 -12.56
C LEU A 40 2.73 5.81 -11.23
N PHE A 41 1.74 6.68 -11.24
CA PHE A 41 0.89 6.98 -10.09
C PHE A 41 -0.49 6.36 -10.27
N GLY A 42 -1.02 5.79 -9.19
CA GLY A 42 -2.36 5.22 -9.14
C GLY A 42 -3.24 5.98 -8.16
N VAL A 43 -4.52 6.14 -8.49
CA VAL A 43 -5.54 6.70 -7.60
C VAL A 43 -6.77 5.81 -7.61
N VAL A 44 -7.42 5.68 -6.45
CA VAL A 44 -8.67 4.94 -6.31
C VAL A 44 -9.85 5.91 -6.45
N VAL A 45 -10.75 5.61 -7.37
CA VAL A 45 -12.03 6.32 -7.50
C VAL A 45 -13.09 5.56 -6.72
N ASN A 46 -13.56 6.15 -5.63
CA ASN A 46 -14.53 5.53 -4.72
C ASN A 46 -15.98 5.83 -5.12
N SER A 47 -16.90 4.97 -4.67
CA SER A 47 -18.33 5.21 -4.79
C SER A 47 -18.76 6.45 -4.01
N THR A 48 -19.64 7.26 -4.60
CA THR A 48 -20.28 8.40 -3.91
C THR A 48 -21.53 7.99 -3.13
N VAL A 49 -21.96 6.74 -3.24
CA VAL A 49 -23.13 6.18 -2.55
C VAL A 49 -22.72 5.02 -1.65
N ALA A 50 -23.39 4.87 -0.50
CA ALA A 50 -23.06 3.85 0.49
C ALA A 50 -23.38 2.41 0.04
N ARG A 51 -24.43 2.22 -0.76
CA ARG A 51 -24.84 0.90 -1.26
C ARG A 51 -25.52 1.02 -2.62
N GLY A 52 -25.11 0.18 -3.56
CA GLY A 52 -25.67 0.12 -4.90
C GLY A 52 -25.06 -1.01 -5.73
N ARG A 53 -25.49 -1.14 -6.98
CA ARG A 53 -24.85 -1.99 -7.99
C ARG A 53 -24.30 -1.12 -9.11
N ILE A 54 -23.15 -1.51 -9.66
CA ILE A 54 -22.57 -0.84 -10.83
C ILE A 54 -23.39 -1.25 -12.04
N ALA A 55 -24.18 -0.33 -12.59
CA ALA A 55 -24.96 -0.57 -13.81
C ALA A 55 -24.08 -0.48 -15.07
N ARG A 56 -23.12 0.45 -15.09
CA ARG A 56 -22.18 0.68 -16.19
C ARG A 56 -20.97 1.48 -15.73
N LEU A 57 -19.84 1.34 -16.43
CA LEU A 57 -18.65 2.19 -16.29
C LEU A 57 -18.41 2.94 -17.61
N LEU A 58 -18.41 4.27 -17.58
CA LEU A 58 -18.14 5.11 -18.75
C LEU A 58 -16.72 5.65 -18.66
N LEU A 59 -15.78 4.99 -19.33
CA LEU A 59 -14.34 5.21 -19.12
C LEU A 59 -13.65 5.95 -20.27
N ASP A 60 -14.32 6.15 -21.41
CA ASP A 60 -13.70 6.65 -22.65
C ASP A 60 -13.03 8.00 -22.48
N ARG A 61 -13.73 8.94 -21.81
CA ARG A 61 -13.19 10.28 -21.54
C ARG A 61 -11.94 10.21 -20.67
N ALA A 62 -11.92 9.34 -19.66
CA ALA A 62 -10.77 9.18 -18.79
C ALA A 62 -9.59 8.53 -19.53
N ARG A 63 -9.84 7.53 -20.39
CA ARG A 63 -8.80 6.90 -21.24
C ARG A 63 -8.21 7.87 -22.26
N ALA A 64 -8.99 8.84 -22.74
CA ALA A 64 -8.54 9.84 -23.71
C ALA A 64 -7.63 10.93 -23.11
N VAL A 65 -7.53 11.04 -21.78
CA VAL A 65 -6.65 12.02 -21.14
C VAL A 65 -5.20 11.62 -21.34
N SER A 66 -4.40 12.55 -21.89
CA SER A 66 -2.96 12.34 -22.06
C SER A 66 -2.28 12.01 -20.74
N GLY A 67 -1.46 10.95 -20.73
CA GLY A 67 -0.76 10.46 -19.53
C GLY A 67 -1.52 9.38 -18.75
N VAL A 68 -2.81 9.15 -19.01
CA VAL A 68 -3.50 7.99 -18.44
C VAL A 68 -2.97 6.71 -19.09
N ARG A 69 -2.34 5.86 -18.28
CA ARG A 69 -1.78 4.59 -18.76
C ARG A 69 -2.84 3.50 -18.85
N ASP A 70 -3.63 3.33 -17.80
CA ASP A 70 -4.70 2.35 -17.75
C ASP A 70 -5.75 2.71 -16.67
N ILE A 71 -6.91 2.06 -16.75
CA ILE A 71 -7.99 2.12 -15.77
C ILE A 71 -8.35 0.67 -15.42
N LEU A 72 -8.08 0.29 -14.18
CA LEU A 72 -8.37 -1.06 -13.67
C LEU A 72 -9.77 -1.11 -13.04
N THR A 73 -10.54 -2.09 -13.45
CA THR A 73 -11.90 -2.39 -12.96
C THR A 73 -12.01 -3.87 -12.62
N HIS A 74 -13.16 -4.29 -12.12
CA HIS A 74 -13.47 -5.71 -11.94
C HIS A 74 -13.45 -6.52 -13.25
N GLU A 75 -13.54 -5.85 -14.41
CA GLU A 75 -13.61 -6.49 -15.74
C GLU A 75 -12.23 -6.81 -16.33
N ASN A 76 -11.21 -6.00 -16.01
CA ASN A 76 -9.86 -6.11 -16.61
C ASN A 76 -8.73 -6.25 -15.59
N ARG A 77 -9.04 -6.44 -14.31
CA ARG A 77 -8.00 -6.64 -13.28
C ARG A 77 -7.10 -7.86 -13.60
N PRO A 78 -5.81 -7.81 -13.23
CA PRO A 78 -4.94 -8.98 -13.35
C PRO A 78 -5.47 -10.20 -12.58
N ARG A 79 -5.13 -11.40 -13.06
CA ARG A 79 -5.38 -12.63 -12.32
C ARG A 79 -4.43 -12.67 -11.12
N THR A 80 -4.97 -12.77 -9.92
CA THR A 80 -4.20 -13.06 -8.70
C THR A 80 -4.33 -14.53 -8.30
N ARG A 81 -3.40 -15.00 -7.48
CA ARG A 81 -3.40 -16.38 -6.98
C ARG A 81 -4.69 -16.65 -6.17
N SER A 82 -5.31 -17.79 -6.44
CA SER A 82 -6.58 -18.20 -5.84
C SER A 82 -6.47 -18.51 -4.34
N MET A 83 -5.29 -18.97 -3.88
CA MET A 83 -5.06 -19.30 -2.48
C MET A 83 -4.85 -18.04 -1.63
N ASP A 84 -5.65 -17.92 -0.56
CA ASP A 84 -5.62 -16.77 0.35
C ASP A 84 -4.31 -16.65 1.16
N ILE A 85 -3.47 -17.69 1.16
CA ILE A 85 -2.19 -17.70 1.88
C ILE A 85 -1.23 -16.57 1.45
N PHE A 86 -1.38 -16.06 0.22
CA PHE A 86 -0.55 -14.97 -0.30
C PHE A 86 -1.03 -13.58 0.13
N TYR A 87 -2.15 -13.51 0.84
CA TYR A 87 -2.80 -12.28 1.28
C TYR A 87 -3.06 -12.28 2.79
N LYS A 88 -2.41 -13.18 3.52
CA LYS A 88 -2.52 -13.35 4.97
C LYS A 88 -1.14 -13.24 5.61
N ASP A 89 -1.08 -12.48 6.69
CA ASP A 89 0.03 -12.51 7.65
C ASP A 89 -0.39 -13.35 8.87
N MET A 90 0.56 -13.65 9.77
CA MET A 90 0.35 -14.37 11.03
C MET A 90 -0.72 -13.74 11.94
N THR A 91 -1.06 -12.47 11.73
CA THR A 91 -2.08 -11.74 12.49
C THR A 91 -3.39 -11.53 11.72
N ALA A 92 -3.53 -12.11 10.52
CA ALA A 92 -4.73 -11.91 9.72
C ALA A 92 -5.96 -12.54 10.38
N PRO A 93 -7.10 -11.83 10.47
CA PRO A 93 -8.34 -12.40 10.99
C PRO A 93 -8.82 -13.57 10.09
N GLY A 94 -9.68 -14.43 10.64
CA GLY A 94 -10.29 -15.52 9.88
C GLY A 94 -11.12 -15.02 8.70
N GLY A 95 -11.20 -15.82 7.64
CA GLY A 95 -11.92 -15.50 6.40
C GLY A 95 -11.00 -15.19 5.21
N SER A 96 -11.60 -14.83 4.08
CA SER A 96 -10.87 -14.38 2.91
C SER A 96 -10.57 -12.87 3.03
N PRO A 97 -9.32 -12.45 2.76
CA PRO A 97 -8.96 -11.04 2.80
C PRO A 97 -9.69 -10.28 1.69
N PHE A 98 -9.91 -8.99 1.91
CA PHE A 98 -10.42 -8.11 0.85
C PHE A 98 -9.44 -8.11 -0.33
N LYS A 99 -9.92 -8.47 -1.51
CA LYS A 99 -9.17 -8.42 -2.76
C LYS A 99 -9.78 -7.32 -3.64
N PRO A 100 -9.10 -6.17 -3.82
CA PRO A 100 -9.63 -5.08 -4.63
C PRO A 100 -10.04 -5.56 -6.02
N LEU A 101 -11.19 -5.08 -6.51
CA LEU A 101 -11.73 -5.41 -7.83
C LEU A 101 -12.13 -6.90 -8.02
N TYR A 102 -12.08 -7.73 -6.97
CA TYR A 102 -12.72 -9.04 -6.96
C TYR A 102 -14.18 -8.91 -6.55
N SER A 103 -15.07 -9.48 -7.36
CA SER A 103 -16.50 -9.66 -7.09
C SER A 103 -16.77 -11.06 -6.54
#